data_AF-A0A7C6DQZ8-F1
#
_entry.id   AF-A0A7C6DQZ8-F1
#
_cell.length_a   1.000
_cell.length_b   1.000
_cell.length_c   1.000
_cell.angle_alpha   90.00
_cell.angle_beta   90.00
_cell.angle_gamma   90.00
#
_symmetry.space_group_name_H-M   'P 1'
#
loop_
_entity.id
_entity.type
_entity.pdbx_description
1 polymer ?
#
loop_
_entity_poly.entity_id
_entity_poly.type
_entity_poly.pdbx_seq_one_letter_code
_entity_poly.pdbx_strand_id
1 'polypeptide(L)' 'MSTSPTTTREWRCRSCGALLGIARGGEVEVRYKTAAYRVRGELTTHCRRCGALSRFVTDERTPSTHDEVNERAQ' A
#
# COMPACT_ATOMS: atom_id res chain seq x y z
N MET A 1 5.68 24.00 0.64
CA MET A 1 5.22 22.75 0.00
C MET A 1 5.87 21.59 0.74
N SER A 2 5.22 21.02 1.76
CA SER A 2 5.79 19.94 2.57
C SER A 2 5.39 18.60 1.96
N THR A 3 6.26 18.02 1.14
CA THR A 3 6.09 16.66 0.64
C THR A 3 6.71 15.70 1.65
N SER A 4 5.93 15.23 2.62
CA SER A 4 6.34 14.13 3.49
C SER A 4 6.69 12.91 2.63
N PRO A 5 7.83 12.22 2.85
CA PRO A 5 8.20 11.07 2.04
C PRO A 5 7.19 9.96 2.27
N THR A 6 6.29 9.76 1.31
CA THR A 6 5.38 8.61 1.33
C THR A 6 6.24 7.36 1.23
N THR A 7 6.43 6.65 2.34
CA THR A 7 7.34 5.50 2.39
C THR A 7 6.87 4.45 1.40
N THR A 8 7.70 4.19 0.39
CA THR A 8 7.43 3.16 -0.61
C THR A 8 7.91 1.82 -0.08
N ARG A 9 7.05 0.80 -0.07
CA ARG A 9 7.39 -0.56 0.37
C ARG A 9 7.07 -1.57 -0.72
N GLU A 10 8.02 -2.44 -1.03
CA GLU A 10 7.77 -3.56 -1.94
C GLU A 10 6.87 -4.61 -1.29
N TRP A 11 5.83 -5.04 -2.02
CA TRP A 11 5.05 -6.21 -1.64
C TRP A 11 5.56 -7.43 -2.40
N ARG A 12 6.18 -8.35 -1.67
CA ARG A 12 6.80 -9.56 -2.20
C ARG A 12 6.05 -10.81 -1.76
N CYS A 13 6.05 -11.82 -2.63
CA CYS A 13 5.55 -13.15 -2.30
C CYS A 13 6.39 -13.75 -1.16
N ARG A 14 5.74 -14.20 -0.07
CA ARG A 14 6.43 -14.78 1.08
C ARG A 14 7.09 -16.14 0.77
N SER A 15 6.60 -16.86 -0.24
CA SER A 15 7.13 -18.19 -0.58
C SER A 15 8.38 -18.14 -1.47
N CYS A 16 8.49 -17.17 -2.38
CA CYS A 16 9.59 -17.14 -3.38
C CYS A 16 10.27 -15.78 -3.56
N GLY A 17 9.88 -14.77 -2.78
CA GLY A 17 10.45 -13.42 -2.83
C GLY A 17 10.11 -12.59 -4.08
N ALA A 18 9.31 -13.14 -5.02
CA ALA A 18 8.93 -12.44 -6.24
C ALA A 18 8.13 -11.15 -5.94
N LEU A 19 8.44 -10.08 -6.67
CA LEU A 19 7.73 -8.81 -6.54
C LEU A 19 6.30 -8.91 -7.10
N LEU A 20 5.32 -8.61 -6.25
CA LEU A 20 3.89 -8.64 -6.61
C LEU A 20 3.34 -7.23 -6.85
N GLY A 21 3.82 -6.24 -6.10
CA GLY A 21 3.40 -4.85 -6.23
C GLY A 21 4.23 -3.89 -5.40
N ILE A 22 3.86 -2.61 -5.45
CA ILE A 22 4.51 -1.53 -4.72
C ILE A 22 3.46 -0.81 -3.86
N ALA A 23 3.65 -0.84 -2.55
CA ALA A 23 2.78 -0.18 -1.58
C ALA A 23 3.26 1.24 -1.29
N ARG A 24 2.34 2.21 -1.33
CA ARG A 24 2.59 3.64 -1.07
C ARG A 24 1.33 4.25 -0.48
N GLY A 25 1.42 4.97 0.64
CA GLY A 25 0.31 5.80 1.13
C GLY A 25 -1.00 5.04 1.37
N GLY A 26 -0.92 3.84 1.97
CA GLY A 26 -2.11 3.04 2.28
C GLY A 26 -2.76 2.38 1.06
N GLU A 27 -2.03 2.19 -0.03
CA GLU A 27 -2.51 1.51 -1.23
C GLU A 27 -1.39 0.70 -1.88
N VAL A 28 -1.74 -0.28 -2.70
CA VAL A 28 -0.80 -1.07 -3.49
C VAL A 28 -1.06 -0.90 -4.98
N GLU A 29 -0.01 -0.58 -5.73
CA GLU A 29 0.00 -0.68 -7.19
C GLU A 29 0.47 -2.08 -7.59
N VAL A 30 -0.35 -2.77 -8.37
CA VAL A 30 0.01 -4.05 -9.01
C VAL A 30 -0.14 -3.93 -10.52
N ARG A 31 0.75 -4.60 -11.25
CA ARG A 31 0.72 -4.62 -12.73
C ARG A 31 0.44 -6.01 -13.23
N TYR A 32 -0.59 -6.13 -14.06
CA TYR A 32 -0.96 -7.38 -14.71
C TYR A 32 -1.24 -7.15 -16.19
N LYS A 33 -0.45 -7.83 -17.04
CA LYS A 33 -0.42 -7.59 -18.49
C LYS A 33 -0.21 -6.10 -18.77
N THR A 34 -1.08 -5.50 -19.57
CA THR A 34 -1.06 -4.07 -19.92
C THR A 34 -1.79 -3.19 -18.91
N ALA A 35 -2.40 -3.76 -17.87
CA ALA A 35 -3.15 -3.02 -16.87
C ALA A 35 -2.33 -2.77 -15.60
N ALA A 36 -2.50 -1.57 -15.04
CA ALA A 36 -2.08 -1.23 -13.70
C ALA A 36 -3.31 -1.03 -12.82
N TYR A 37 -3.32 -1.66 -11.65
CA TYR A 37 -4.38 -1.54 -10.66
C TYR A 37 -3.82 -0.90 -9.40
N ARG A 38 -4.61 -0.02 -8.79
CA ARG A 38 -4.28 0.61 -7.52
C ARG A 38 -5.39 0.29 -6.54
N VAL A 39 -5.04 -0.38 -5.44
CA VAL A 39 -6.03 -0.94 -4.51
C VAL A 39 -5.81 -0.36 -3.12
N ARG A 40 -6.87 0.21 -2.55
CA ARG A 40 -7.04 0.50 -1.11
C ARG A 40 -7.93 -0.57 -0.49
N GLY A 41 -7.57 -1.05 0.69
CA GLY A 41 -8.23 -2.16 1.38
C GLY A 41 -7.47 -3.47 1.22
N GLU A 42 -8.16 -4.51 0.78
CA GLU A 42 -7.62 -5.87 0.67
C GLU A 42 -7.40 -6.30 -0.77
N LEU A 43 -6.26 -6.95 -1.02
CA LEU A 43 -5.96 -7.60 -2.29
C LEU A 43 -5.43 -9.01 -2.05
N THR A 44 -6.07 -9.99 -2.70
CA THR A 44 -5.60 -11.37 -2.76
C THR A 44 -5.22 -11.72 -4.20
N THR A 45 -4.03 -12.30 -4.39
CA THR A 45 -3.54 -12.69 -5.73
C THR A 45 -2.67 -13.94 -5.66
N HIS A 46 -2.60 -14.68 -6.77
CA HIS A 46 -1.65 -15.79 -6.92
C HIS A 46 -0.30 -15.26 -7.38
N CYS A 47 0.77 -15.73 -6.76
CA CYS A 47 2.12 -15.41 -7.20
C CYS A 47 2.36 -15.97 -8.60
N ARG A 48 2.65 -15.08 -9.56
CA ARG A 48 2.92 -15.47 -10.95
C ARG A 48 4.17 -16.35 -11.14
N ARG A 49 5.06 -16.39 -10.15
CA ARG A 49 6.29 -17.20 -10.19
C ARG A 49 6.11 -18.60 -9.63
N CYS A 50 5.40 -18.75 -8.51
CA CYS A 50 5.33 -20.03 -7.79
C CYS A 50 3.89 -20.53 -7.52
N GLY A 51 2.86 -19.79 -7.94
CA GLY A 51 1.45 -20.13 -7.71
C GLY A 51 0.93 -19.86 -6.30
N ALA A 52 1.79 -19.57 -5.31
CA ALA A 52 1.37 -19.38 -3.93
C ALA A 52 0.40 -18.18 -3.77
N LEU A 53 -0.65 -18.38 -2.97
CA LEU A 53 -1.61 -17.32 -2.63
C LEU A 53 -0.93 -16.26 -1.77
N SER A 54 -1.11 -14.98 -2.11
CA SER A 54 -0.55 -13.84 -1.40
C SER A 54 -1.65 -12.83 -1.10
N ARG A 55 -1.63 -12.29 0.12
CA ARG A 55 -2.59 -11.29 0.60
C ARG A 55 -1.86 -10.00 0.98
N PHE A 56 -2.45 -8.88 0.60
CA PHE A 56 -2.06 -7.54 1.00
C PHE A 56 -3.27 -6.89 1.68
N VAL A 57 -3.04 -6.27 2.84
CA VAL A 57 -4.06 -5.52 3.58
C VAL A 57 -3.47 -4.15 3.87
N THR A 58 -4.17 -3.10 3.44
CA THR A 58 -3.84 -1.73 3.84
C THR A 58 -4.33 -1.54 5.25
N ASP A 59 -3.44 -1.10 6.14
CA ASP A 59 -3.87 -0.63 7.44
C ASP A 59 -4.61 0.72 7.24
N GLU A 60 -5.93 0.71 7.44
CA GLU A 60 -6.77 1.92 7.37
C GLU A 60 -6.43 2.93 8.48
N ARG A 61 -5.58 2.54 9.44
CA ARG A 61 -5.21 3.31 10.60
C ARG A 61 -3.86 4.00 10.40
N THR A 62 -3.66 4.63 9.25
CA THR A 62 -2.73 5.77 9.20
C THR A 62 -3.58 7.02 9.48
N PRO A 63 -3.66 7.53 10.72
CA PRO A 63 -4.16 8.87 10.92
C PRO A 63 -3.26 9.80 10.12
N SER A 64 -3.79 10.36 9.04
CA SER A 64 -3.29 11.62 8.51
C SER A 64 -3.26 12.57 9.70
N THR A 65 -2.08 12.93 10.20
CA THR A 65 -1.95 13.88 11.31
C THR A 65 -2.66 15.17 10.92
N HIS A 66 -3.87 15.34 11.42
CA HIS A 66 -4.66 16.56 11.33
C HIS A 66 -5.18 16.81 12.73
N ASP A 67 -4.29 17.29 13.60
CA ASP A 67 -4.68 17.98 14.82
C ASP A 67 -3.50 18.84 15.27
N GLU A 68 -3.32 19.98 14.59
CA GLU A 68 -2.72 21.14 15.26
C GLU A 68 -3.90 21.97 15.78
N VAL A 69 -4.05 21.91 17.10
CA VAL A 69 -5.09 22.51 17.92
C VAL A 69 -5.21 24.00 17.65
N ASN A 70 -6.34 24.44 17.08
CA ASN A 70 -6.76 25.83 17.10
C ASN A 70 -7.68 26.04 18.30
N GLU A 71 -7.09 26.32 19.47
CA GLU A 71 -7.81 26.93 20.58
C GLU A 71 -7.84 28.45 20.37
N ARG A 72 -8.93 28.95 19.77
CA ARG A 72 -9.32 30.35 19.86
C ARG A 72 -10.24 30.53 21.07
N ALA A 73 -9.98 31.62 21.79
CA ALA A 73 -10.86 32.39 22.68
C ALA A 73 -10.54 32.30 24.18
N GLN A 74 -9.83 33.32 24.68
CA GLN A 74 -10.29 34.18 25.78
C GLN A 74 -10.01 35.63 25.42
#